data_AF-A0A3T0C4N8-F1
#
_entry.id   AF-A0A3T0C4N8-F1
#
_cell.length_a   1.000
_cell.length_b   1.000
_cell.length_c   1.000
_cell.angle_alpha   90.00
_cell.angle_beta   90.00
_cell.angle_gamma   90.00
#
_symmetry.space_group_name_H-M   'P 1'
#
loop_
_entity.id
_entity.type
_entity.pdbx_description
1 polymer ?
#
loop_
_entity_poly.entity_id
_entity_poly.type
_entity_poly.pdbx_seq_one_letter_code
_entity_poly.pdbx_strand_id
1 'polypeptide(L)'
;MNPSPDTSKVHLPRWQLVMITAITLVYLICELSFNARLLDLVGSIATTEQIHSMERFGRALTSIAVALLVLQLALSVLARRLLVGKRLSPAGAIVATGLLCLSAATGTWYSVQTFIETQVSRSSSTFRQTALQAQLYQQGLINGSQILEGIPQDKNGDQTLSWRSPSGKAFLAMLPLLLSGVERYHALIRDGAEQNLRDSLSAREGGVRGFYTAWLNARQNIRREYDAYYNDRLDLSDVIRKARKEAWERYETALARHHMTPDSVPFYFAGRVRKLVQRQGVPVYNRWRPSDQASFNAAVDNNVRQQYMSKRTVSFNGVTIPKRLGWETFFELKVVQDPLHKSMHIPASIRIKAKYPLNDSLRTFATEVQIPHLNLLVKEQLPQLLAPEQTYQNGGVNEERGKNAARAVLVPPSH
;
A
#
# COMPACT_ATOMS: atom_id res chain seq x y z
N MET A 1 67.49 23.14 40.77
CA MET A 1 67.22 21.98 39.90
C MET A 1 65.82 21.48 40.25
N ASN A 2 64.79 22.04 39.61
CA ASN A 2 63.39 21.66 39.86
C ASN A 2 62.94 20.64 38.80
N PRO A 3 62.24 19.57 39.17
CA PRO A 3 61.86 18.51 38.23
C PRO A 3 60.69 18.97 37.34
N SER A 4 60.73 18.53 36.08
CA SER A 4 59.66 18.73 35.07
C SER A 4 58.32 18.17 35.53
N PRO A 5 57.18 18.80 35.15
CA PRO A 5 55.86 18.24 35.37
C PRO A 5 55.63 17.07 34.41
N ASP A 6 55.37 15.91 35.00
CA ASP A 6 55.06 14.65 34.33
C ASP A 6 53.73 14.76 33.56
N THR A 7 53.80 14.58 32.24
CA THR A 7 52.64 14.51 31.34
C THR A 7 51.94 13.16 31.52
N SER A 8 51.23 13.00 32.64
CA SER A 8 50.36 11.85 32.85
C SER A 8 49.22 11.88 31.84
N LYS A 9 49.26 10.95 30.89
CA LYS A 9 48.18 10.70 29.92
C LYS A 9 46.91 10.36 30.71
N VAL A 10 45.88 11.19 30.53
CA VAL A 10 44.57 11.02 31.16
C VAL A 10 43.94 9.73 30.64
N HIS A 11 44.04 8.65 31.41
CA HIS A 11 43.34 7.41 31.13
C HIS A 11 41.91 7.51 31.70
N LEU A 12 40.91 7.52 30.83
CA LEU A 12 39.52 7.30 31.21
C LEU A 12 39.40 5.97 31.97
N PRO A 13 38.56 5.88 33.02
CA PRO A 13 38.38 4.64 33.75
C PRO A 13 37.87 3.53 32.81
N ARG A 14 38.43 2.32 32.93
CA ARG A 14 38.23 1.21 31.98
C ARG A 14 36.75 0.87 31.73
N TRP A 15 35.90 0.95 32.75
CA TRP A 15 34.46 0.69 32.63
C TRP A 15 33.75 1.69 31.71
N GLN A 16 34.15 2.97 31.76
CA GLN A 16 33.57 4.04 30.94
C GLN A 16 33.97 3.88 29.48
N LEU A 17 35.20 3.46 29.23
CA LEU A 17 35.71 3.19 27.89
C LEU A 17 35.00 1.98 27.26
N VAL A 18 34.78 0.91 28.03
CA VAL A 18 33.98 -0.25 27.59
C VAL A 18 32.54 0.15 27.27
N MET A 19 31.90 0.95 28.13
CA MET A 19 30.53 1.44 27.91
C MET A 19 30.40 2.28 26.64
N ILE A 20 31.29 3.27 26.43
CA ILE A 20 31.28 4.12 25.24
C ILE A 20 31.50 3.28 23.97
N THR A 21 32.45 2.35 24.01
CA THR A 21 32.71 1.46 22.87
C THR A 21 31.50 0.58 22.57
N ALA A 22 30.84 0.02 23.58
CA ALA A 22 29.64 -0.79 23.38
C ALA A 22 28.48 0.01 22.77
N ILE A 23 28.22 1.23 23.27
CA ILE A 23 27.17 2.11 22.72
C ILE A 23 27.51 2.54 21.30
N THR A 24 28.76 2.88 21.04
CA THR A 24 29.22 3.28 19.70
C THR A 24 29.12 2.10 18.72
N LEU A 25 29.45 0.89 19.15
CA LEU A 25 29.29 -0.33 18.35
C LEU A 25 27.82 -0.59 18.00
N VAL A 26 26.92 -0.47 18.98
CA VAL A 26 25.46 -0.62 18.75
C VAL A 26 24.97 0.44 17.76
N TYR A 27 25.41 1.69 17.91
CA TYR A 27 25.11 2.75 16.96
C TYR A 27 25.59 2.40 15.55
N LEU A 28 26.84 1.95 15.40
CA LEU A 28 27.43 1.60 14.11
C LEU A 28 26.72 0.41 13.45
N ILE A 29 26.25 -0.57 14.23
CA ILE A 29 25.42 -1.67 13.74
C ILE A 29 24.07 -1.15 13.22
N CYS A 30 23.43 -0.24 13.96
CA CYS A 30 22.19 0.39 13.53
C CYS A 30 22.39 1.23 12.25
N GLU A 31 23.48 1.98 12.16
CA GLU A 31 23.86 2.79 11.00
C GLU A 31 24.15 1.93 9.78
N LEU A 32 24.91 0.84 9.93
CA LEU A 32 25.21 -0.09 8.84
C LEU A 32 23.95 -0.82 8.34
N SER A 33 23.07 -1.23 9.24
CA SER A 33 21.76 -1.83 8.90
C SER A 33 20.85 -0.84 8.17
N PHE A 34 20.86 0.43 8.59
CA PHE A 34 20.16 1.50 7.89
C PHE A 34 20.73 1.77 6.50
N ASN A 35 22.05 1.82 6.37
CA ASN A 35 22.72 2.01 5.07
C ASN A 35 22.41 0.86 4.11
N ALA A 36 22.36 -0.38 4.61
CA ALA A 36 21.92 -1.52 3.80
C ALA A 36 20.45 -1.37 3.35
N ARG A 37 19.55 -0.92 4.23
CA ARG A 37 18.14 -0.66 3.89
C ARG A 37 17.96 0.49 2.90
N LEU A 38 18.71 1.57 3.04
CA LEU A 38 18.72 2.68 2.09
C LEU A 38 19.11 2.20 0.69
N LEU A 39 20.15 1.36 0.62
CA LEU A 39 20.66 0.80 -0.63
C LEU A 39 19.65 -0.14 -1.30
N ASP A 40 18.83 -0.86 -0.53
CA ASP A 40 17.72 -1.66 -1.07
C ASP A 40 16.53 -0.80 -1.51
N LEU A 41 16.37 0.39 -0.95
CA LEU A 41 15.30 1.34 -1.28
C LEU A 41 15.61 2.26 -2.46
N VAL A 42 16.88 2.40 -2.86
CA VAL A 42 17.30 3.07 -4.11
C VAL A 42 16.66 2.42 -5.37
N GLY A 43 15.93 1.31 -5.20
CA GLY A 43 15.20 0.59 -6.25
C GLY A 43 13.68 0.82 -6.34
N SER A 44 13.03 1.56 -5.44
CA SER A 44 11.56 1.67 -5.43
C SER A 44 11.07 3.11 -5.59
N ILE A 45 9.88 3.31 -6.16
CA ILE A 45 9.18 4.60 -6.07
C ILE A 45 8.88 4.80 -4.59
N ALA A 46 9.74 5.54 -3.90
CA ALA A 46 9.46 5.90 -2.53
C ALA A 46 8.17 6.73 -2.55
N THR A 47 7.08 6.15 -2.03
CA THR A 47 5.85 6.91 -1.81
C THR A 47 6.17 8.09 -0.89
N THR A 48 5.38 9.16 -0.94
CA THR A 48 5.57 10.34 -0.06
C THR A 48 5.73 9.94 1.42
N GLU A 49 5.02 8.89 1.84
CA GLU A 49 5.14 8.31 3.18
C GLU A 49 6.49 7.61 3.42
N GLN A 50 6.98 6.85 2.44
CA GLN A 50 8.31 6.23 2.50
C GLN A 50 9.41 7.31 2.56
N ILE A 51 9.32 8.37 1.75
CA ILE A 51 10.26 9.51 1.77
C ILE A 51 10.28 10.16 3.17
N HIS A 52 9.10 10.45 3.74
CA HIS A 52 9.03 11.05 5.07
C HIS A 52 9.51 10.13 6.20
N SER A 53 9.28 8.81 6.09
CA SER A 53 9.84 7.86 7.07
C SER A 53 11.37 7.80 6.99
N MET A 54 11.95 7.80 5.78
CA MET A 54 13.40 7.80 5.57
C MET A 54 14.03 9.08 6.10
N GLU A 55 13.44 10.24 5.84
CA GLU A 55 13.92 11.52 6.35
C GLU A 55 13.94 11.55 7.89
N ARG A 56 12.89 11.04 8.53
CA ARG A 56 12.82 10.96 10.00
C ARG A 56 13.88 10.02 10.58
N PHE A 57 14.11 8.86 9.96
CA PHE A 57 15.14 7.92 10.42
C PHE A 57 16.56 8.46 10.23
N GLY A 58 16.86 9.07 9.08
CA GLY A 58 18.16 9.71 8.82
C GLY A 58 18.44 10.84 9.81
N ARG A 59 17.46 11.72 10.04
CA ARG A 59 17.57 12.79 11.03
C ARG A 59 17.75 12.27 12.46
N ALA A 60 17.11 11.16 12.80
CA ALA A 60 17.27 10.53 14.11
C ALA A 60 18.69 9.98 14.30
N LEU A 61 19.24 9.30 13.29
CA LEU A 61 20.62 8.79 13.31
C LEU A 61 21.64 9.93 13.45
N THR A 62 21.54 10.98 12.63
CA THR A 62 22.44 12.14 12.75
C THR A 62 22.34 12.82 14.13
N SER A 63 21.13 12.93 14.67
CA SER A 63 20.91 13.52 16.00
C SER A 63 21.52 12.65 17.12
N ILE A 64 21.42 11.31 17.00
CA ILE A 64 22.07 10.37 17.92
C ILE A 64 23.59 10.43 17.79
N ALA A 65 24.13 10.51 16.58
CA ALA A 65 25.57 10.62 16.34
C ALA A 65 26.17 11.85 17.03
N VAL A 66 25.54 13.02 16.84
CA VAL A 66 25.94 14.27 17.50
C VAL A 66 25.79 14.16 19.02
N ALA A 67 24.71 13.55 19.52
CA ALA A 67 24.52 13.34 20.95
C ALA A 67 25.61 12.44 21.55
N LEU A 68 26.03 11.39 20.85
CA LEU A 68 27.13 10.51 21.27
C LEU A 68 28.48 11.24 21.28
N LEU A 69 28.77 12.04 20.25
CA LEU A 69 29.98 12.86 20.20
C LEU A 69 30.02 13.86 21.36
N VAL A 70 28.89 14.51 21.63
CA VAL A 70 28.72 15.44 22.74
C VAL A 70 28.85 14.75 24.09
N LEU A 71 28.31 13.54 24.24
CA LEU A 71 28.47 12.70 25.42
C LEU A 71 29.95 12.38 25.68
N GLN A 72 30.69 11.96 24.64
CA GLN A 72 32.13 11.68 24.73
C GLN A 72 32.93 12.92 25.18
N LEU A 73 32.63 14.08 24.60
CA LEU A 73 33.28 15.34 24.98
C LEU A 73 32.93 15.75 26.42
N ALA A 74 31.65 15.70 26.81
CA ALA A 74 31.21 16.08 28.15
C ALA A 74 31.83 15.19 29.24
N LEU A 75 31.90 13.89 28.98
CA LEU A 75 32.56 12.92 29.85
C LEU A 75 34.06 13.16 29.97
N SER A 76 34.74 13.52 28.88
CA SER A 76 36.17 13.87 28.91
C SER A 76 36.45 15.14 29.73
N VAL A 77 35.55 16.14 29.65
CA VAL A 77 35.63 17.38 30.44
C VAL A 77 35.35 17.12 31.91
N LEU A 78 34.36 16.26 32.22
CA LEU A 78 34.05 15.89 33.60
C LEU A 78 35.23 15.15 34.26
N ALA A 79 35.86 14.23 33.55
CA ALA A 79 37.08 13.54 34.01
C ALA A 79 38.21 14.52 34.32
N ARG A 80 38.43 15.53 33.46
CA ARG A 80 39.41 16.60 33.69
C ARG A 80 39.05 17.49 34.88
N ARG A 81 37.78 17.80 35.12
CA ARG A 81 37.35 18.65 36.25
C ARG A 81 37.44 17.94 37.60
N LEU A 82 37.20 16.63 37.63
CA LEU A 82 37.41 15.81 38.83
C LEU A 82 38.88 15.78 39.27
N LEU A 83 39.82 15.83 38.32
CA LEU A 83 41.26 15.93 38.60
C LEU A 83 41.68 17.29 39.20
N VAL A 84 40.96 18.37 38.89
CA VAL A 84 41.25 19.75 39.37
C VAL A 84 40.54 20.08 40.69
N GLY A 85 39.94 19.08 41.37
CA GLY A 85 39.38 19.24 42.72
C GLY A 85 38.06 20.03 42.79
N LYS A 86 37.47 20.45 41.67
CA LYS A 86 36.13 21.06 41.63
C LYS A 86 35.06 19.97 41.63
N ARG A 87 34.49 19.68 42.81
CA ARG A 87 33.41 18.69 42.98
C ARG A 87 32.06 19.26 42.54
N LEU A 88 31.58 18.84 41.37
CA LEU A 88 30.13 18.78 41.12
C LEU A 88 29.57 17.51 41.77
N SER A 89 28.35 17.59 42.33
CA SER A 89 27.62 16.41 42.78
C SER A 89 27.48 15.42 41.61
N PRO A 90 27.75 14.11 41.80
CA PRO A 90 27.69 13.11 40.73
C PRO A 90 26.30 13.06 40.08
N ALA A 91 25.23 13.24 40.85
CA ALA A 91 23.87 13.33 40.32
C ALA A 91 23.68 14.56 39.42
N GLY A 92 24.22 15.72 39.82
CA GLY A 92 24.15 16.95 39.03
C GLY A 92 24.93 16.88 37.71
N ALA A 93 26.08 16.19 37.71
CA ALA A 93 26.88 15.98 36.50
C ALA A 93 26.19 15.07 35.48
N ILE A 94 25.49 14.01 35.95
CA ILE A 94 24.70 13.12 35.09
C ILE A 94 23.54 13.89 34.45
N VAL A 95 22.77 14.64 35.25
CA VAL A 95 21.64 15.44 34.75
C VAL A 95 22.12 16.50 33.75
N ALA A 96 23.19 17.23 34.05
CA ALA A 96 23.74 18.24 33.16
C ALA A 96 24.23 17.64 31.83
N THR A 97 24.89 16.48 31.87
CA THR A 97 25.34 15.78 30.66
C THR A 97 24.16 15.28 29.84
N GLY A 98 23.13 14.72 30.48
CA GLY A 98 21.90 14.28 29.82
C GLY A 98 21.16 15.42 29.13
N LEU A 99 20.99 16.57 29.81
CA LEU A 99 20.37 17.77 29.24
C LEU A 99 21.16 18.31 28.05
N LEU A 100 22.49 18.29 28.13
CA LEU A 100 23.38 18.79 27.07
C LEU A 100 23.38 17.85 25.84
N CYS A 101 23.27 16.54 26.05
CA CYS A 101 23.06 15.58 24.96
C CYS A 101 21.67 15.75 24.32
N LEU A 102 20.64 15.94 25.13
CA LEU A 102 19.27 16.15 24.65
C LEU A 102 19.13 17.44 23.85
N SER A 103 19.75 18.54 24.32
CA SER A 103 19.74 19.82 23.59
C SER A 103 20.54 19.73 22.29
N ALA A 104 21.69 19.05 22.29
CA ALA A 104 22.47 18.80 21.08
C ALA A 104 21.69 17.95 20.05
N ALA A 105 21.03 16.87 20.49
CA ALA A 105 20.19 16.04 19.63
C ALA A 105 19.03 16.86 19.03
N THR A 106 18.31 17.60 19.87
CA THR A 106 17.17 18.41 19.45
C THR A 106 17.60 19.53 18.50
N GLY A 107 18.70 20.22 18.81
CA GLY A 107 19.28 21.27 17.97
C GLY A 107 19.70 20.73 16.61
N THR A 108 20.34 19.56 16.56
CA THR A 108 20.74 18.90 15.31
C THR A 108 19.51 18.52 14.48
N TRP A 109 18.49 17.93 15.12
CA TRP A 109 17.23 17.55 14.46
C TRP A 109 16.56 18.73 13.75
N TYR A 110 16.43 19.88 14.42
CA TYR A 110 15.86 21.10 13.83
C TYR A 110 16.79 21.75 12.80
N SER A 111 18.10 21.68 13.01
CA SER A 111 19.09 22.24 12.06
C SER A 111 19.02 21.51 10.71
N VAL A 112 19.00 20.18 10.73
CA VAL A 112 18.87 19.36 9.51
C VAL A 112 17.52 19.62 8.83
N GLN A 113 16.43 19.70 9.59
CA GLN A 113 15.10 20.04 9.04
C GLN A 113 15.12 21.37 8.30
N THR A 114 15.58 22.41 8.99
CA THR A 114 15.58 23.78 8.47
C THR A 114 16.45 23.88 7.25
N PHE A 115 17.59 23.18 7.24
CA PHE A 115 18.47 23.11 6.08
C PHE A 115 17.78 22.48 4.86
N ILE A 116 17.18 21.30 5.02
CA ILE A 116 16.47 20.60 3.93
C ILE A 116 15.30 21.46 3.43
N GLU A 117 14.47 21.98 4.33
CA GLU A 117 13.33 22.83 3.96
C GLU A 117 13.77 24.11 3.24
N THR A 118 14.88 24.71 3.66
CA THR A 118 15.45 25.89 3.00
C THR A 118 15.96 25.55 1.60
N GLN A 119 16.66 24.43 1.42
CA GLN A 119 17.14 24.01 0.09
C GLN A 119 15.97 23.68 -0.84
N VAL A 120 14.97 22.95 -0.35
CA VAL A 120 13.78 22.60 -1.14
C VAL A 120 12.97 23.86 -1.50
N SER A 121 12.79 24.80 -0.56
CA SER A 121 12.04 26.04 -0.84
C SER A 121 12.77 26.99 -1.80
N ARG A 122 14.10 26.99 -1.81
CA ARG A 122 14.93 27.76 -2.75
C ARG A 122 15.12 27.08 -4.11
N SER A 123 14.74 25.81 -4.25
CA SER A 123 14.83 25.11 -5.54
C SER A 123 13.97 25.79 -6.61
N SER A 124 14.50 25.87 -7.84
CA SER A 124 13.79 26.43 -8.98
C SER A 124 12.61 25.55 -9.40
N SER A 125 11.61 26.14 -10.05
CA SER A 125 10.49 25.41 -10.64
C SER A 125 10.95 24.35 -11.66
N THR A 126 11.94 24.68 -12.47
CA THR A 126 12.58 23.77 -13.45
C THR A 126 13.21 22.57 -12.73
N PHE A 127 14.00 22.79 -11.67
CA PHE A 127 14.60 21.70 -10.91
C PHE A 127 13.55 20.78 -10.29
N ARG A 128 12.46 21.35 -9.74
CA ARG A 128 11.34 20.58 -9.17
C ARG A 128 10.64 19.70 -10.20
N GLN A 129 10.43 20.21 -11.41
CA GLN A 129 9.85 19.43 -12.50
C GLN A 129 10.81 18.33 -12.97
N THR A 130 12.08 18.67 -13.23
CA THR A 130 13.06 17.69 -13.72
C THR A 130 13.32 16.61 -12.67
N ALA A 131 13.32 16.93 -11.38
CA ALA A 131 13.43 15.95 -10.30
C ALA A 131 12.33 14.89 -10.36
N LEU A 132 11.09 15.29 -10.66
CA LEU A 132 9.97 14.36 -10.80
C LEU A 132 10.17 13.41 -11.99
N GLN A 133 10.63 13.95 -13.12
CA GLN A 133 10.85 13.14 -14.33
C GLN A 133 12.09 12.25 -14.20
N ALA A 134 13.14 12.73 -13.54
CA ALA A 134 14.37 11.99 -13.28
C ALA A 134 14.13 10.76 -12.38
N GLN A 135 13.22 10.87 -11.41
CA GLN A 135 12.80 9.72 -10.59
C GLN A 135 12.08 8.65 -11.42
N LEU A 136 11.21 9.06 -12.36
CA LEU A 136 10.57 8.12 -13.28
C LEU A 136 11.59 7.43 -14.19
N TYR A 137 12.56 8.17 -14.69
CA TYR A 137 13.64 7.62 -15.52
C TYR A 137 14.51 6.62 -14.74
N GLN A 138 14.95 6.99 -13.53
CA GLN A 138 15.70 6.12 -12.63
C GLN A 138 14.96 4.80 -12.39
N GLN A 139 13.65 4.87 -12.15
CA GLN A 139 12.81 3.69 -11.97
C GLN A 139 12.75 2.82 -13.24
N GLY A 140 12.68 3.43 -14.42
CA GLY A 140 12.74 2.71 -15.69
C GLY A 140 14.02 1.88 -15.83
N LEU A 141 15.16 2.42 -15.40
CA LEU A 141 16.43 1.69 -15.39
C LEU A 141 16.39 0.51 -14.40
N ILE A 142 15.88 0.72 -13.19
CA ILE A 142 15.78 -0.32 -12.15
C ILE A 142 14.88 -1.47 -12.59
N ASN A 143 13.74 -1.14 -13.21
CA ASN A 143 12.78 -2.12 -13.69
C ASN A 143 13.22 -2.83 -14.99
N GLY A 144 14.33 -2.38 -15.61
CA GLY A 144 14.82 -2.91 -16.87
C GLY A 144 14.02 -2.50 -18.10
N SER A 145 13.16 -1.47 -18.00
CA SER A 145 12.42 -0.94 -19.14
C SER A 145 13.19 0.15 -19.90
N GLN A 146 14.25 0.67 -19.29
CA GLN A 146 15.21 1.59 -19.89
C GLN A 146 16.61 1.01 -19.80
N ILE A 147 17.44 1.33 -20.78
CA ILE A 147 18.87 0.98 -20.80
C ILE A 147 19.69 2.26 -20.87
N LEU A 148 20.81 2.29 -20.15
CA LEU A 148 21.80 3.36 -20.26
C LEU A 148 22.91 2.92 -21.20
N GLU A 149 23.09 3.65 -22.29
CA GLU A 149 24.17 3.38 -23.24
C GLU A 149 25.54 3.50 -22.55
N GLY A 150 26.45 2.56 -22.85
CA GLY A 150 27.78 2.50 -22.22
C GLY A 150 27.88 1.61 -20.97
N ILE A 151 26.78 1.03 -20.49
CA ILE A 151 26.81 0.03 -19.41
C ILE A 151 26.58 -1.38 -19.99
N PRO A 152 27.38 -2.39 -19.58
CA PRO A 152 27.22 -3.76 -20.05
C PRO A 152 25.80 -4.28 -19.82
N GLN A 153 25.22 -4.85 -20.87
CA GLN A 153 23.94 -5.53 -20.80
C GLN A 153 24.11 -6.95 -20.23
N ASP A 154 23.10 -7.38 -19.51
CA ASP A 154 22.99 -8.73 -18.98
C ASP A 154 22.56 -9.70 -20.09
N LYS A 155 22.58 -11.00 -19.79
CA LYS A 155 22.25 -12.06 -20.74
C LYS A 155 20.84 -11.94 -21.36
N ASN A 156 19.94 -11.20 -20.70
CA ASN A 156 18.57 -11.00 -21.14
C ASN A 156 18.38 -9.68 -21.91
N GLY A 157 19.45 -8.92 -22.17
CA GLY A 157 19.42 -7.63 -22.86
C GLY A 157 19.05 -6.43 -21.97
N ASP A 158 18.80 -6.65 -20.68
CA ASP A 158 18.56 -5.62 -19.66
C ASP A 158 19.85 -5.27 -18.91
N GLN A 159 19.78 -4.39 -17.90
CA GLN A 159 20.92 -3.97 -17.07
C GLN A 159 20.64 -4.19 -15.56
N THR A 160 19.63 -5.00 -15.23
CA THR A 160 19.12 -5.14 -13.87
C THR A 160 20.14 -5.73 -12.90
N LEU A 161 21.03 -6.63 -13.34
CA LEU A 161 22.12 -7.16 -12.53
C LEU A 161 23.21 -6.11 -12.33
N SER A 162 23.55 -5.34 -13.37
CA SER A 162 24.47 -4.21 -13.27
C SER A 162 23.99 -3.20 -12.21
N TRP A 163 22.69 -2.93 -12.15
CA TRP A 163 22.08 -2.06 -11.15
C TRP A 163 22.03 -2.63 -9.73
N ARG A 164 22.07 -3.96 -9.57
CA ARG A 164 22.12 -4.61 -8.26
C ARG A 164 23.51 -4.57 -7.62
N SER A 165 24.55 -4.32 -8.41
CA SER A 165 25.92 -4.18 -7.89
C SER A 165 26.04 -2.97 -6.95
N PRO A 166 26.96 -3.00 -5.96
CA PRO A 166 27.16 -1.85 -5.07
C PRO A 166 27.47 -0.54 -5.81
N SER A 167 28.27 -0.59 -6.88
CA SER A 167 28.58 0.56 -7.72
C SER A 167 27.37 1.02 -8.55
N GLY A 168 26.57 0.09 -9.08
CA GLY A 168 25.34 0.40 -9.80
C GLY A 168 24.30 1.08 -8.91
N LYS A 169 24.12 0.59 -7.68
CA LYS A 169 23.23 1.21 -6.69
C LYS A 169 23.71 2.61 -6.28
N ALA A 170 25.00 2.79 -6.05
CA ALA A 170 25.57 4.12 -5.75
C ALA A 170 25.38 5.11 -6.91
N PHE A 171 25.59 4.66 -8.15
CA PHE A 171 25.33 5.46 -9.34
C PHE A 171 23.85 5.83 -9.45
N LEU A 172 22.95 4.85 -9.30
CA LEU A 172 21.51 5.10 -9.35
C LEU A 172 21.05 6.07 -8.28
N ALA A 173 21.63 6.04 -7.07
CA ALA A 173 21.30 6.99 -6.01
C ALA A 173 21.62 8.45 -6.40
N MET A 174 22.70 8.66 -7.14
CA MET A 174 23.14 9.98 -7.59
C MET A 174 22.49 10.42 -8.91
N LEU A 175 21.97 9.47 -9.69
CA LEU A 175 21.47 9.71 -11.03
C LEU A 175 20.37 10.80 -11.08
N PRO A 176 19.33 10.80 -10.24
CA PRO A 176 18.32 11.86 -10.27
C PRO A 176 18.89 13.25 -10.05
N LEU A 177 19.91 13.39 -9.19
CA LEU A 177 20.57 14.66 -8.93
C LEU A 177 21.36 15.13 -10.16
N LEU A 178 22.11 14.23 -10.79
CA LEU A 178 22.86 14.52 -12.02
C LEU A 178 21.94 14.92 -13.18
N LEU A 179 20.84 14.19 -13.34
CA LEU A 179 19.82 14.42 -14.37
C LEU A 179 19.07 15.75 -14.15
N SER A 180 18.79 16.09 -12.89
CA SER A 180 18.08 17.33 -12.55
C SER A 180 19.00 18.56 -12.58
N GLY A 181 20.27 18.40 -12.24
CA GLY A 181 21.23 19.49 -12.11
C GLY A 181 21.88 19.94 -13.44
N VAL A 182 21.83 19.12 -14.49
CA VAL A 182 22.48 19.43 -15.78
C VAL A 182 21.45 19.63 -16.89
N GLU A 183 21.35 20.87 -17.39
CA GLU A 183 20.37 21.28 -18.41
C GLU A 183 20.37 20.40 -19.66
N ARG A 184 21.54 19.92 -20.08
CA ARG A 184 21.69 19.05 -21.27
C ARG A 184 20.83 17.78 -21.19
N TYR A 185 20.56 17.25 -20.00
CA TYR A 185 19.78 16.03 -19.84
C TYR A 185 18.27 16.28 -19.71
N HIS A 186 17.83 17.54 -19.56
CA HIS A 186 16.42 17.86 -19.38
C HIS A 186 15.59 17.46 -20.61
N ALA A 187 16.11 17.71 -21.82
CA ALA A 187 15.44 17.32 -23.06
C ALA A 187 15.30 15.80 -23.19
N LEU A 188 16.38 15.05 -22.89
CA LEU A 188 16.38 13.58 -22.96
C LEU A 188 15.30 12.96 -22.06
N ILE A 189 15.19 13.46 -20.83
CA ILE A 189 14.22 12.94 -19.86
C ILE A 189 12.79 13.31 -20.27
N ARG A 190 12.60 14.54 -20.77
CA ARG A 190 11.31 15.04 -21.22
C ARG A 190 10.79 14.26 -22.43
N ASP A 191 11.64 14.00 -23.41
CA ASP A 191 11.26 13.29 -24.64
C ASP A 191 10.93 11.82 -24.34
N GLY A 192 11.63 11.21 -23.38
CA GLY A 192 11.34 9.86 -22.91
C GLY A 192 10.18 9.75 -21.90
N ALA A 193 9.60 10.86 -21.44
CA ALA A 193 8.69 10.89 -20.29
C ALA A 193 7.43 10.03 -20.50
N GLU A 194 6.86 10.03 -21.71
CA GLU A 194 5.70 9.21 -22.05
C GLU A 194 6.00 7.72 -21.91
N GLN A 195 7.08 7.26 -22.54
CA GLN A 195 7.49 5.87 -22.52
C GLN A 195 7.89 5.43 -21.09
N ASN A 196 8.65 6.27 -20.37
CA ASN A 196 9.03 6.02 -18.97
C ASN A 196 7.81 5.91 -18.05
N LEU A 197 6.81 6.77 -18.25
CA LEU A 197 5.56 6.71 -17.50
C LEU A 197 4.80 5.42 -17.82
N ARG A 198 4.67 5.09 -19.10
CA ARG A 198 4.00 3.86 -19.56
C ARG A 198 4.64 2.61 -18.96
N ASP A 199 5.96 2.55 -18.97
CA ASP A 199 6.72 1.43 -18.42
C ASP A 199 6.64 1.36 -16.91
N SER A 200 6.70 2.51 -16.21
CA SER A 200 6.48 2.58 -14.76
C SER A 200 5.09 2.06 -14.38
N LEU A 201 4.04 2.47 -15.10
CA LEU A 201 2.67 2.01 -14.88
C LEU A 201 2.55 0.49 -15.12
N SER A 202 3.09 0.00 -16.24
CA SER A 202 3.15 -1.44 -16.55
C SER A 202 3.88 -2.22 -15.45
N ALA A 203 5.03 -1.74 -14.99
CA ALA A 203 5.82 -2.40 -13.94
C ALA A 203 5.09 -2.45 -12.59
N ARG A 204 4.35 -1.40 -12.21
CA ARG A 204 3.51 -1.40 -11.00
C ARG A 204 2.43 -2.46 -11.04
N GLU A 205 1.93 -2.79 -12.24
CA GLU A 205 0.97 -3.87 -12.48
C GLU A 205 1.62 -5.26 -12.63
N GLY A 206 2.96 -5.36 -12.46
CA GLY A 206 3.73 -6.59 -12.63
C GLY A 206 3.99 -6.95 -14.11
N GLY A 207 3.93 -5.96 -15.00
CA GLY A 207 4.01 -6.13 -16.44
C GLY A 207 2.82 -6.91 -17.01
N VAL A 208 2.91 -7.30 -18.29
CA VAL A 208 1.85 -8.09 -18.96
C VAL A 208 1.51 -9.35 -18.19
N ARG A 209 2.53 -10.06 -17.70
CA ARG A 209 2.35 -11.33 -16.99
C ARG A 209 1.69 -11.14 -15.62
N GLY A 210 2.13 -10.14 -14.85
CA GLY A 210 1.53 -9.82 -13.56
C GLY A 210 0.08 -9.41 -13.71
N PHE A 211 -0.20 -8.50 -14.65
CA PHE A 211 -1.55 -8.02 -14.92
C PHE A 211 -2.49 -9.14 -15.42
N TYR A 212 -1.99 -10.03 -16.29
CA TYR A 212 -2.71 -11.22 -16.73
C TYR A 212 -2.97 -12.20 -15.57
N THR A 213 -2.01 -12.36 -14.66
CA THR A 213 -2.18 -13.21 -13.46
C THR A 213 -3.24 -12.63 -12.52
N ALA A 214 -3.26 -11.31 -12.33
CA ALA A 214 -4.32 -10.62 -11.59
C ALA A 214 -5.69 -10.85 -12.23
N TRP A 215 -5.80 -10.76 -13.57
CA TRP A 215 -7.01 -11.11 -14.30
C TRP A 215 -7.43 -12.57 -14.10
N LEU A 216 -6.49 -13.53 -14.15
CA LEU A 216 -6.78 -14.95 -13.90
C LEU A 216 -7.37 -15.17 -12.51
N ASN A 217 -6.81 -14.52 -11.49
CA ASN A 217 -7.29 -14.59 -10.12
C ASN A 217 -8.70 -13.99 -9.98
N ALA A 218 -8.92 -12.80 -10.55
CA ALA A 218 -10.24 -12.16 -10.56
C ALA A 218 -11.29 -13.03 -11.29
N ARG A 219 -10.92 -13.59 -12.43
CA ARG A 219 -11.74 -14.53 -13.21
C ARG A 219 -12.06 -15.80 -12.41
N GLN A 220 -11.13 -16.32 -11.62
CA GLN A 220 -11.39 -17.49 -10.78
C GLN A 220 -12.43 -17.19 -9.69
N ASN A 221 -12.41 -15.99 -9.12
CA ASN A 221 -13.44 -15.55 -8.17
C ASN A 221 -14.82 -15.51 -8.84
N ILE A 222 -14.91 -14.90 -10.02
CA ILE A 222 -16.14 -14.88 -10.84
C ILE A 222 -16.57 -16.30 -11.21
N ARG A 223 -15.62 -17.20 -11.47
CA ARG A 223 -15.95 -18.60 -11.77
C ARG A 223 -16.63 -19.29 -10.59
N ARG A 224 -16.20 -19.04 -9.36
CA ARG A 224 -16.87 -19.57 -8.16
C ARG A 224 -18.29 -19.03 -8.01
N GLU A 225 -18.48 -17.74 -8.27
CA GLU A 225 -19.82 -17.12 -8.27
C GLU A 225 -20.71 -17.71 -9.37
N TYR A 226 -20.16 -17.93 -10.57
CA TYR A 226 -20.85 -18.60 -11.66
C TYR A 226 -21.23 -20.03 -11.29
N ASP A 227 -20.33 -20.82 -10.70
CA ASP A 227 -20.63 -22.20 -10.33
C ASP A 227 -21.73 -22.25 -9.24
N ALA A 228 -21.76 -21.27 -8.31
CA ALA A 228 -22.85 -21.13 -7.35
C ALA A 228 -24.18 -20.74 -8.03
N TYR A 229 -24.13 -19.78 -8.96
CA TYR A 229 -25.28 -19.36 -9.77
C TYR A 229 -25.85 -20.50 -10.63
N TYR A 230 -24.98 -21.25 -11.31
CA TYR A 230 -25.38 -22.28 -12.27
C TYR A 230 -25.94 -23.53 -11.59
N ASN A 231 -25.40 -23.87 -10.42
CA ASN A 231 -25.82 -25.05 -9.64
C ASN A 231 -26.90 -24.75 -8.60
N ASP A 232 -27.58 -23.59 -8.69
CA ASP A 232 -28.61 -23.14 -7.73
C ASP A 232 -28.11 -23.13 -6.26
N ARG A 233 -26.80 -22.92 -6.04
CA ARG A 233 -26.14 -22.82 -4.72
C ARG A 233 -25.89 -21.37 -4.28
N LEU A 234 -26.64 -20.43 -4.84
CA LEU A 234 -26.55 -19.03 -4.44
C LEU A 234 -26.89 -18.88 -2.96
N ASP A 235 -26.21 -17.95 -2.29
CA ASP A 235 -26.55 -17.63 -0.92
C ASP A 235 -27.92 -16.95 -0.87
N LEU A 236 -28.91 -17.67 -0.34
CA LEU A 236 -30.27 -17.18 -0.14
C LEU A 236 -30.52 -16.78 1.31
N SER A 237 -29.50 -16.70 2.16
CA SER A 237 -29.60 -16.40 3.58
C SER A 237 -30.47 -15.17 3.85
N ASP A 238 -30.23 -14.08 3.12
CA ASP A 238 -30.99 -12.84 3.25
C ASP A 238 -32.45 -12.95 2.79
N VAL A 239 -32.67 -13.62 1.65
CA VAL A 239 -34.02 -13.85 1.10
C VAL A 239 -34.84 -14.73 2.06
N ILE A 240 -34.22 -15.80 2.56
CA ILE A 240 -34.80 -16.74 3.52
C ILE A 240 -35.08 -16.02 4.84
N ARG A 241 -34.14 -15.22 5.36
CA ARG A 241 -34.30 -14.45 6.59
C ARG A 241 -35.51 -13.52 6.52
N LYS A 242 -35.66 -12.78 5.41
CA LYS A 242 -36.80 -11.90 5.17
C LYS A 242 -38.11 -12.70 5.08
N ALA A 243 -38.12 -13.78 4.31
CA ALA A 243 -39.28 -14.64 4.15
C ALA A 243 -39.73 -15.31 5.47
N ARG A 244 -38.79 -15.75 6.32
CA ARG A 244 -39.08 -16.27 7.67
C ARG A 244 -39.78 -15.23 8.53
N LYS A 245 -39.22 -14.02 8.60
CA LYS A 245 -39.77 -12.93 9.40
C LYS A 245 -41.19 -12.60 8.97
N GLU A 246 -41.40 -12.36 7.68
CA GLU A 246 -42.73 -12.04 7.12
C GLU A 246 -43.74 -13.19 7.32
N ALA A 247 -43.31 -14.45 7.18
CA ALA A 247 -44.17 -15.60 7.39
C ALA A 247 -44.58 -15.75 8.86
N TRP A 248 -43.64 -15.52 9.79
CA TRP A 248 -43.89 -15.59 11.23
C TRP A 248 -44.82 -14.47 11.71
N GLU A 249 -44.58 -13.24 11.26
CA GLU A 249 -45.45 -12.08 11.58
C GLU A 249 -46.89 -12.29 11.07
N ARG A 250 -47.06 -12.86 9.87
CA ARG A 250 -48.39 -13.21 9.34
C ARG A 250 -49.07 -14.30 10.18
N TYR A 251 -48.31 -15.26 10.69
CA TYR A 251 -48.80 -16.31 11.55
C TYR A 251 -49.25 -15.75 12.91
N GLU A 252 -48.41 -14.94 13.56
CA GLU A 252 -48.73 -14.28 14.84
C GLU A 252 -49.95 -13.37 14.71
N THR A 253 -50.01 -12.56 13.64
CA THR A 253 -51.17 -11.69 13.37
C THR A 253 -52.46 -12.50 13.21
N ALA A 254 -52.39 -13.68 12.58
CA ALA A 254 -53.56 -14.52 12.40
C ALA A 254 -54.02 -15.19 13.71
N LEU A 255 -53.10 -15.53 14.62
CA LEU A 255 -53.43 -16.01 15.95
C LEU A 255 -53.98 -14.92 16.87
N ALA A 256 -53.44 -13.70 16.77
CA ALA A 256 -53.88 -12.55 17.56
C ALA A 256 -55.37 -12.21 17.33
N ARG A 257 -55.89 -12.44 16.11
CA ARG A 257 -57.33 -12.31 15.79
C ARG A 257 -58.23 -13.25 16.60
N HIS A 258 -57.66 -14.30 17.16
CA HIS A 258 -58.34 -15.26 18.05
C HIS A 258 -57.88 -15.12 19.50
N HIS A 259 -57.20 -14.01 19.86
CA HIS A 259 -56.61 -13.76 21.18
C HIS A 259 -55.63 -14.85 21.63
N MET A 260 -54.89 -15.44 20.68
CA MET A 260 -53.90 -16.49 20.94
C MET A 260 -52.50 -16.04 20.56
N THR A 261 -51.50 -16.63 21.22
CA THR A 261 -50.08 -16.61 20.85
C THR A 261 -49.62 -18.03 20.49
N PRO A 262 -48.48 -18.20 19.80
CA PRO A 262 -47.95 -19.53 19.45
C PRO A 262 -47.86 -20.52 20.63
N ASP A 263 -47.57 -20.02 21.83
CA ASP A 263 -47.46 -20.82 23.06
C ASP A 263 -48.81 -21.05 23.77
N SER A 264 -49.81 -20.20 23.51
CA SER A 264 -51.11 -20.27 24.18
C SER A 264 -52.14 -21.12 23.42
N VAL A 265 -51.75 -21.79 22.32
CA VAL A 265 -52.68 -22.56 21.48
C VAL A 265 -53.06 -23.88 22.17
N PRO A 266 -54.36 -24.12 22.45
CA PRO A 266 -54.80 -25.39 23.04
C PRO A 266 -54.59 -26.57 22.09
N PHE A 267 -54.34 -27.77 22.65
CA PHE A 267 -54.05 -28.99 21.88
C PHE A 267 -55.14 -29.31 20.84
N TYR A 268 -56.41 -29.17 21.19
CA TYR A 268 -57.55 -29.41 20.29
C TYR A 268 -57.64 -28.39 19.13
N PHE A 269 -57.01 -27.22 19.26
CA PHE A 269 -57.00 -26.16 18.25
C PHE A 269 -55.79 -26.25 17.30
N ALA A 270 -54.72 -26.96 17.69
CA ALA A 270 -53.47 -27.09 16.94
C ALA A 270 -53.67 -27.59 15.50
N GLY A 271 -54.65 -28.49 15.27
CA GLY A 271 -54.98 -28.97 13.92
C GLY A 271 -55.53 -27.89 12.99
N ARG A 272 -56.32 -26.93 13.52
CA ARG A 272 -56.82 -25.78 12.74
C ARG A 272 -55.70 -24.80 12.42
N VAL A 273 -54.84 -24.52 13.40
CA VAL A 273 -53.67 -23.64 13.21
C VAL A 273 -52.72 -24.19 12.16
N ARG A 274 -52.48 -25.51 12.16
CA ARG A 274 -51.67 -26.16 11.12
C ARG A 274 -52.25 -25.95 9.72
N LYS A 275 -53.56 -26.19 9.55
CA LYS A 275 -54.24 -25.96 8.27
C LYS A 275 -54.17 -24.50 7.84
N LEU A 276 -54.24 -23.56 8.78
CA LEU A 276 -54.10 -22.13 8.51
C LEU A 276 -52.69 -21.81 7.97
N VAL A 277 -51.64 -22.26 8.65
CA VAL A 277 -50.24 -22.06 8.25
C VAL A 277 -49.95 -22.71 6.89
N GLN A 278 -50.47 -23.91 6.65
CA GLN A 278 -50.38 -24.59 5.35
C GLN A 278 -51.07 -23.79 4.24
N ARG A 279 -52.26 -23.22 4.49
CA ARG A 279 -52.97 -22.34 3.53
C ARG A 279 -52.25 -21.02 3.29
N GLN A 280 -51.49 -20.52 4.27
CA GLN A 280 -50.63 -19.35 4.12
C GLN A 280 -49.35 -19.66 3.32
N GLY A 281 -49.19 -20.89 2.82
CA GLY A 281 -48.10 -21.29 1.95
C GLY A 281 -46.87 -21.81 2.69
N VAL A 282 -46.96 -22.16 3.98
CA VAL A 282 -45.85 -22.80 4.72
C VAL A 282 -46.14 -24.29 4.94
N PRO A 283 -45.45 -25.20 4.22
CA PRO A 283 -45.74 -26.63 4.26
C PRO A 283 -45.14 -27.31 5.50
N VAL A 284 -45.67 -27.00 6.69
CA VAL A 284 -45.31 -27.67 7.94
C VAL A 284 -45.80 -29.12 7.97
N TYR A 285 -45.05 -30.01 8.63
CA TYR A 285 -45.36 -31.44 8.70
C TYR A 285 -46.56 -31.77 9.61
N ASN A 286 -47.11 -32.98 9.46
CA ASN A 286 -48.36 -33.42 10.11
C ASN A 286 -48.33 -33.54 11.64
N ARG A 287 -47.19 -33.36 12.29
CA ARG A 287 -47.07 -33.36 13.76
C ARG A 287 -46.49 -32.05 14.28
N TRP A 288 -46.38 -31.04 13.44
CA TRP A 288 -45.91 -29.71 13.81
C TRP A 288 -46.80 -29.11 14.91
N ARG A 289 -46.15 -28.46 15.88
CA ARG A 289 -46.78 -27.81 17.04
C ARG A 289 -46.77 -26.30 16.85
N PRO A 290 -47.83 -25.57 17.25
CA PRO A 290 -47.92 -24.11 17.09
C PRO A 290 -46.74 -23.30 17.68
N SER A 291 -46.11 -23.78 18.76
CA SER A 291 -44.95 -23.16 19.40
C SER A 291 -43.60 -23.56 18.79
N ASP A 292 -43.56 -24.53 17.86
CA ASP A 292 -42.32 -25.01 17.24
C ASP A 292 -41.88 -24.09 16.09
N GLN A 293 -41.23 -22.99 16.48
CA GLN A 293 -40.71 -21.99 15.56
C GLN A 293 -39.55 -22.54 14.70
N ALA A 294 -38.73 -23.45 15.25
CA ALA A 294 -37.58 -24.01 14.53
C ALA A 294 -38.04 -24.82 13.32
N SER A 295 -39.01 -25.71 13.51
CA SER A 295 -39.60 -26.48 12.42
C SER A 295 -40.39 -25.63 11.44
N PHE A 296 -41.05 -24.57 11.91
CA PHE A 296 -41.72 -23.61 11.02
C PHE A 296 -40.70 -22.92 10.11
N ASN A 297 -39.60 -22.41 10.67
CA ASN A 297 -38.53 -21.78 9.91
C ASN A 297 -37.92 -22.74 8.89
N ALA A 298 -37.68 -24.01 9.25
CA ALA A 298 -37.19 -25.02 8.32
C ALA A 298 -38.18 -25.30 7.16
N ALA A 299 -39.49 -25.29 7.42
CA ALA A 299 -40.50 -25.43 6.38
C ALA A 299 -40.54 -24.22 5.43
N VAL A 300 -40.38 -23.00 5.97
CA VAL A 300 -40.25 -21.78 5.16
C VAL A 300 -39.01 -21.84 4.27
N ASP A 301 -37.85 -22.22 4.81
CA ASP A 301 -36.61 -22.36 4.05
C ASP A 301 -36.77 -23.26 2.84
N ASN A 302 -37.31 -24.46 3.06
CA ASN A 302 -37.48 -25.46 2.02
C ASN A 302 -38.46 -24.98 0.95
N ASN A 303 -39.56 -24.36 1.34
CA ASN A 303 -40.53 -23.81 0.39
C ASN A 303 -39.92 -22.65 -0.43
N VAL A 304 -39.20 -21.72 0.21
CA VAL A 304 -38.50 -20.62 -0.48
C VAL A 304 -37.50 -21.18 -1.48
N ARG A 305 -36.69 -22.18 -1.10
CA ARG A 305 -35.75 -22.83 -2.02
C ARG A 305 -36.45 -23.51 -3.20
N GLN A 306 -37.55 -24.23 -2.96
CA GLN A 306 -38.32 -24.87 -4.03
C GLN A 306 -38.94 -23.85 -5.00
N GLN A 307 -39.55 -22.79 -4.49
CA GLN A 307 -40.08 -21.69 -5.30
C GLN A 307 -38.96 -20.95 -6.06
N TYR A 308 -37.78 -20.85 -5.45
CA TYR A 308 -36.62 -20.25 -6.11
C TYR A 308 -36.12 -21.13 -7.25
N MET A 309 -36.08 -22.45 -7.07
CA MET A 309 -35.69 -23.41 -8.09
C MET A 309 -36.65 -23.43 -9.29
N SER A 310 -37.95 -23.19 -9.08
CA SER A 310 -38.95 -23.18 -10.16
C SER A 310 -38.97 -21.92 -11.02
N LYS A 311 -38.34 -20.81 -10.57
CA LYS A 311 -38.25 -19.56 -11.34
C LYS A 311 -37.24 -19.68 -12.49
N ARG A 312 -37.56 -19.05 -13.63
CA ARG A 312 -36.65 -18.92 -14.80
C ARG A 312 -35.56 -17.87 -14.63
N THR A 313 -35.69 -17.00 -13.63
CA THR A 313 -34.76 -15.92 -13.32
C THR A 313 -34.29 -16.00 -11.86
N VAL A 314 -33.19 -15.31 -11.59
CA VAL A 314 -32.48 -15.30 -10.32
C VAL A 314 -31.97 -13.88 -10.06
N SER A 315 -32.05 -13.42 -8.80
CA SER A 315 -31.40 -12.19 -8.39
C SER A 315 -29.93 -12.46 -8.11
N PHE A 316 -29.05 -11.93 -8.94
CA PHE A 316 -27.60 -11.99 -8.80
C PHE A 316 -27.06 -10.58 -8.53
N ASN A 317 -26.42 -10.37 -7.38
CA ASN A 317 -25.93 -9.06 -6.92
C ASN A 317 -26.99 -7.94 -7.05
N GLY A 318 -28.25 -8.24 -6.72
CA GLY A 318 -29.38 -7.29 -6.77
C GLY A 318 -30.00 -7.10 -8.16
N VAL A 319 -29.46 -7.73 -9.21
CA VAL A 319 -29.99 -7.66 -10.58
C VAL A 319 -30.67 -8.97 -10.95
N THR A 320 -31.87 -8.88 -11.54
CA THR A 320 -32.57 -10.08 -12.03
C THR A 320 -31.98 -10.52 -13.36
N ILE A 321 -31.39 -11.72 -13.39
CA ILE A 321 -30.80 -12.33 -14.59
C ILE A 321 -31.49 -13.68 -14.90
N PRO A 322 -31.50 -14.14 -16.17
CA PRO A 322 -31.94 -15.49 -16.51
C PRO A 322 -31.12 -16.54 -15.77
N LYS A 323 -31.71 -17.70 -15.46
CA LYS A 323 -30.96 -18.85 -14.94
C LYS A 323 -30.24 -19.60 -16.05
N ARG A 324 -29.17 -20.32 -15.68
CA ARG A 324 -28.44 -21.28 -16.54
C ARG A 324 -27.87 -20.66 -17.83
N LEU A 325 -27.60 -19.36 -17.83
CA LEU A 325 -26.73 -18.73 -18.83
C LEU A 325 -25.40 -19.49 -18.88
N GLY A 326 -24.90 -19.72 -20.10
CA GLY A 326 -23.56 -20.27 -20.30
C GLY A 326 -22.49 -19.30 -19.79
N TRP A 327 -21.30 -19.82 -19.53
CA TRP A 327 -20.17 -19.07 -18.95
C TRP A 327 -19.87 -17.76 -19.69
N GLU A 328 -19.76 -17.78 -21.02
CA GLU A 328 -19.43 -16.59 -21.81
C GLU A 328 -20.52 -15.52 -21.67
N THR A 329 -21.79 -15.88 -21.85
CA THR A 329 -22.92 -14.95 -21.73
C THR A 329 -23.07 -14.41 -20.32
N PHE A 330 -22.82 -15.22 -19.29
CA PHE A 330 -22.83 -14.78 -17.90
C PHE A 330 -21.70 -13.78 -17.63
N PHE A 331 -20.50 -14.05 -18.11
CA PHE A 331 -19.33 -13.20 -17.90
C PHE A 331 -19.50 -11.83 -18.56
N GLU A 332 -20.19 -11.75 -19.69
CA GLU A 332 -20.48 -10.50 -20.40
C GLU A 332 -21.54 -9.61 -19.73
N LEU A 333 -22.25 -10.13 -18.72
CA LEU A 333 -23.25 -9.32 -18.02
C LEU A 333 -22.58 -8.13 -17.33
N LYS A 334 -23.19 -6.95 -17.45
CA LYS A 334 -22.73 -5.72 -16.78
C LYS A 334 -22.57 -5.90 -15.27
N VAL A 335 -23.45 -6.66 -14.62
CA VAL A 335 -23.37 -6.96 -13.18
C VAL A 335 -22.13 -7.78 -12.79
N VAL A 336 -21.50 -8.48 -13.74
CA VAL A 336 -20.24 -9.24 -13.57
C VAL A 336 -19.03 -8.40 -14.01
N GLN A 337 -19.17 -7.64 -15.10
CA GLN A 337 -18.11 -6.79 -15.63
C GLN A 337 -17.82 -5.57 -14.72
N ASP A 338 -18.84 -4.89 -14.18
CA ASP A 338 -18.63 -3.67 -13.37
C ASP A 338 -17.73 -3.91 -12.14
N PRO A 339 -17.93 -4.96 -11.32
CA PRO A 339 -17.01 -5.29 -10.24
C PRO A 339 -15.61 -5.66 -10.73
N LEU A 340 -15.50 -6.35 -11.86
CA LEU A 340 -14.21 -6.72 -12.45
C LEU A 340 -13.41 -5.46 -12.84
N HIS A 341 -14.05 -4.56 -13.58
CA HIS A 341 -13.51 -3.25 -13.94
C HIS A 341 -13.03 -2.48 -12.72
N LYS A 342 -13.87 -2.40 -11.69
CA LYS A 342 -13.54 -1.72 -10.44
C LYS A 342 -12.37 -2.35 -9.70
N SER A 343 -12.36 -3.68 -9.56
CA SER A 343 -11.30 -4.40 -8.84
C SER A 343 -9.93 -4.30 -9.53
N MET A 344 -9.92 -4.28 -10.86
CA MET A 344 -8.71 -4.19 -11.67
C MET A 344 -8.36 -2.74 -12.06
N HIS A 345 -9.17 -1.75 -11.65
CA HIS A 345 -9.04 -0.35 -12.05
C HIS A 345 -9.02 -0.13 -13.58
N ILE A 346 -9.68 -1.02 -14.33
CA ILE A 346 -9.78 -0.94 -15.79
C ILE A 346 -11.01 -0.09 -16.13
N PRO A 347 -10.89 0.94 -16.98
CA PRO A 347 -12.03 1.70 -17.47
C PRO A 347 -13.09 0.83 -18.15
N ALA A 348 -14.37 1.11 -17.91
CA ALA A 348 -15.50 0.35 -18.46
C ALA A 348 -15.58 0.38 -20.01
N SER A 349 -14.81 1.26 -20.67
CA SER A 349 -14.69 1.32 -22.13
C SER A 349 -13.86 0.18 -22.72
N ILE A 350 -13.07 -0.52 -21.90
CA ILE A 350 -12.21 -1.62 -22.36
C ILE A 350 -12.96 -2.93 -22.18
N ARG A 351 -13.09 -3.75 -23.22
CA ARG A 351 -13.81 -5.03 -23.10
C ARG A 351 -12.89 -6.11 -22.52
N ILE A 352 -13.31 -6.75 -21.42
CA ILE A 352 -12.61 -7.90 -20.84
C ILE A 352 -13.31 -9.19 -21.25
N LYS A 353 -12.60 -10.09 -21.95
CA LYS A 353 -13.13 -11.38 -22.39
C LYS A 353 -13.06 -12.44 -21.28
N ALA A 354 -13.97 -13.41 -21.32
CA ALA A 354 -13.97 -14.53 -20.38
C ALA A 354 -12.87 -15.56 -20.67
N LYS A 355 -12.25 -15.51 -21.85
CA LYS A 355 -11.14 -16.37 -22.26
C LYS A 355 -10.30 -15.66 -23.33
N TYR A 356 -8.99 -15.88 -23.27
CA TYR A 356 -8.05 -15.49 -24.32
C TYR A 356 -7.47 -16.76 -24.98
N PRO A 357 -7.01 -16.69 -26.26
CA PRO A 357 -6.45 -17.83 -26.97
C PRO A 357 -5.27 -18.44 -26.22
N LEU A 358 -5.24 -19.78 -26.03
CA LEU A 358 -4.20 -20.45 -25.22
C LEU A 358 -2.78 -20.16 -25.72
N ASN A 359 -2.58 -20.25 -27.04
CA ASN A 359 -1.27 -20.11 -27.68
C ASN A 359 -0.77 -18.66 -27.72
N ASP A 360 -1.64 -17.67 -27.49
CA ASP A 360 -1.29 -16.25 -27.61
C ASP A 360 -1.96 -15.39 -26.54
N SER A 361 -2.20 -15.99 -25.37
CA SER A 361 -3.04 -15.40 -24.31
C SER A 361 -2.49 -14.09 -23.79
N LEU A 362 -1.19 -14.04 -23.48
CA LEU A 362 -0.51 -12.85 -22.99
C LEU A 362 -0.52 -11.72 -24.02
N ARG A 363 -0.21 -12.01 -25.29
CA ARG A 363 -0.16 -10.99 -26.34
C ARG A 363 -1.56 -10.44 -26.65
N THR A 364 -2.55 -11.32 -26.76
CA THR A 364 -3.94 -10.92 -27.02
C THR A 364 -4.46 -10.08 -25.87
N PHE A 365 -4.24 -10.52 -24.63
CA PHE A 365 -4.62 -9.76 -23.43
C PHE A 365 -3.90 -8.41 -23.35
N ALA A 366 -2.60 -8.38 -23.66
CA ALA A 366 -1.85 -7.13 -23.72
C ALA A 366 -2.45 -6.17 -24.74
N THR A 367 -2.74 -6.65 -25.95
CA THR A 367 -3.23 -5.82 -27.06
C THR A 367 -4.65 -5.30 -26.82
N GLU A 368 -5.52 -6.15 -26.28
CA GLU A 368 -6.94 -5.83 -26.12
C GLU A 368 -7.27 -5.13 -24.79
N VAL A 369 -6.48 -5.35 -23.74
CA VAL A 369 -6.77 -4.85 -22.39
C VAL A 369 -5.67 -3.95 -21.86
N GLN A 370 -4.45 -4.47 -21.71
CA GLN A 370 -3.41 -3.76 -20.99
C GLN A 370 -2.92 -2.51 -21.73
N ILE A 371 -2.64 -2.62 -23.03
CA ILE A 371 -2.15 -1.50 -23.86
C ILE A 371 -3.19 -0.37 -23.89
N PRO A 372 -4.49 -0.61 -24.19
CA PRO A 372 -5.50 0.43 -24.12
C PRO A 372 -5.64 1.05 -22.72
N HIS A 373 -5.55 0.23 -21.67
CA HIS A 373 -5.59 0.68 -20.27
C HIS A 373 -4.42 1.62 -19.95
N LEU A 374 -3.20 1.21 -20.25
CA LEU A 374 -2.00 2.02 -20.07
C LEU A 374 -2.06 3.31 -20.89
N ASN A 375 -2.56 3.27 -22.12
CA ASN A 375 -2.70 4.47 -22.95
C ASN A 375 -3.66 5.49 -22.32
N LEU A 376 -4.74 5.05 -21.69
CA LEU A 376 -5.66 5.94 -20.96
C LEU A 376 -5.00 6.53 -19.71
N LEU A 377 -4.30 5.72 -18.93
CA LEU A 377 -3.56 6.20 -17.74
C LEU A 377 -2.46 7.19 -18.11
N VAL A 378 -1.72 6.92 -19.19
CA VAL A 378 -0.70 7.83 -19.74
C VAL A 378 -1.35 9.13 -20.18
N LYS A 379 -2.46 9.07 -20.93
CA LYS A 379 -3.20 10.27 -21.37
C LYS A 379 -3.66 11.14 -20.19
N GLU A 380 -4.01 10.53 -19.06
CA GLU A 380 -4.43 11.24 -17.85
C GLU A 380 -3.24 11.83 -17.06
N GLN A 381 -2.15 11.08 -16.90
CA GLN A 381 -1.05 11.44 -16.01
C GLN A 381 0.08 12.22 -16.71
N LEU A 382 0.29 12.01 -18.01
CA LEU A 382 1.36 12.66 -18.77
C LEU A 382 1.25 14.19 -18.77
N PRO A 383 0.07 14.82 -18.96
CA PRO A 383 -0.05 16.28 -18.89
C PRO A 383 0.31 16.86 -17.52
N GLN A 384 0.10 16.10 -16.45
CA GLN A 384 0.50 16.52 -15.10
C GLN A 384 2.02 16.46 -14.93
N LEU A 385 2.65 15.40 -15.46
CA LEU A 385 4.10 15.22 -15.44
C LEU A 385 4.83 16.27 -16.29
N LEU A 386 4.26 16.60 -17.45
CA LEU A 386 4.78 17.59 -18.40
C LEU A 386 4.15 18.98 -18.20
N ALA A 387 3.51 19.22 -17.06
CA ALA A 387 2.88 20.51 -16.77
C ALA A 387 3.89 21.66 -16.87
N PRO A 388 3.49 22.88 -17.25
CA PRO A 388 4.41 24.01 -17.37
C PRO A 388 5.18 24.25 -16.07
N GLU A 389 6.45 24.64 -16.17
CA GLU A 389 7.32 24.92 -15.01
C GLU A 389 6.68 25.92 -14.04
N GLN A 390 5.92 26.89 -14.56
CA GLN A 390 5.19 27.90 -13.77
C GLN A 390 4.09 27.29 -12.88
N THR A 391 3.77 26.01 -13.01
CA THR A 391 2.86 25.33 -12.08
C THR A 391 3.58 24.78 -10.85
N TYR A 392 4.92 24.66 -10.89
CA TYR A 392 5.76 24.10 -9.83
C TYR A 392 6.43 25.17 -8.93
N GLN A 393 6.29 26.45 -9.27
CA GLN A 393 6.71 27.57 -8.43
C GLN A 393 5.87 27.69 -7.14
N ASN A 394 6.31 28.52 -6.20
CA ASN A 394 5.59 28.74 -4.95
C ASN A 394 4.21 29.37 -5.24
N GLY A 395 3.14 28.80 -4.67
CA GLY A 395 1.75 29.16 -4.95
C GLY A 395 1.12 28.46 -6.17
N GLY A 396 1.88 27.62 -6.89
CA GLY A 396 1.39 26.88 -8.06
C GLY A 396 0.65 25.58 -7.73
N VAL A 397 -0.20 25.10 -8.65
CA VAL A 397 -1.02 23.89 -8.46
C VAL A 397 -0.17 22.62 -8.24
N ASN A 398 1.05 22.58 -8.79
CA ASN A 398 1.98 21.45 -8.65
C ASN A 398 3.13 21.72 -7.66
N GLU A 399 3.06 22.78 -6.85
CA GLU A 399 4.11 23.17 -5.91
C GLU A 399 4.53 22.01 -4.99
N GLU A 400 3.57 21.42 -4.28
CA GLU A 400 3.84 20.35 -3.31
C GLU A 400 4.44 19.11 -3.97
N ARG A 401 3.94 18.73 -5.16
CA ARG A 401 4.46 17.60 -5.91
C ARG A 401 5.91 17.85 -6.35
N GLY A 402 6.20 19.06 -6.82
CA GLY A 402 7.54 19.49 -7.20
C GLY A 402 8.51 19.55 -6.02
N LYS A 403 8.07 20.10 -4.88
CA LYS A 403 8.88 20.16 -3.64
C LYS A 403 9.19 18.77 -3.11
N ASN A 404 8.24 17.84 -3.16
CA ASN A 404 8.46 16.46 -2.74
C ASN A 404 9.44 15.73 -3.67
N ALA A 405 9.33 15.92 -4.98
CA ALA A 405 10.28 15.38 -5.93
C ALA A 405 11.69 15.96 -5.71
N ALA A 406 11.80 17.29 -5.60
CA ALA A 406 13.06 17.97 -5.29
C ALA A 406 13.67 17.49 -3.97
N ARG A 407 12.84 17.29 -2.93
CA ARG A 407 13.29 16.76 -1.63
C ARG A 407 13.88 15.36 -1.77
N ALA A 408 13.23 14.46 -2.50
CA ALA A 408 13.73 13.11 -2.71
C ALA A 408 15.01 13.04 -3.56
N VAL A 409 15.32 14.08 -4.34
CA VAL A 409 16.60 14.21 -5.06
C VAL A 409 17.67 14.88 -4.20
N LEU A 410 17.31 15.92 -3.44
CA LEU A 410 18.22 16.72 -2.60
C LEU A 410 18.56 16.08 -1.26
N VAL A 411 17.77 15.12 -0.82
CA VAL A 411 18.07 14.26 0.32
C VAL A 411 18.51 12.92 -0.28
N PRO A 412 19.80 12.76 -0.65
CA PRO A 412 20.30 11.45 -0.97
C PRO A 412 20.06 10.52 0.22
N PRO A 413 19.88 9.21 0.00
CA PRO A 413 20.21 8.25 1.04
C PRO A 413 21.66 8.53 1.47
N SER A 414 21.84 9.19 2.61
CA SER A 414 23.16 9.68 3.05
C SER A 414 24.15 8.53 3.11
N HIS A 415 25.26 8.69 2.37
CA HIS A 415 26.39 7.76 2.29
C HIS A 415 27.07 7.52 3.64
#